data_AF-A0A0N1PJR6-F1
#
_entry.id   AF-A0A0N1PJR6-F1
#
_cell.length_a   1.000
_cell.length_b   1.000
_cell.length_c   1.000
_cell.angle_alpha   90.00
_cell.angle_beta   90.00
_cell.angle_gamma   90.00
#
_symmetry.space_group_name_H-M   'P 1'
#
loop_
_entity.id
_entity.type
_entity.pdbx_description
1 polymer ?
#
loop_
_entity_poly.entity_id
_entity_poly.type
_entity_poly.pdbx_seq_one_letter_code
_entity_poly.pdbx_strand_id
1 'polypeptide(L)'
;MHMLCSICNDLLNQTESIYAIKCGHMFHHNCLAQWIARSKSCPQCRNKVTEKCMFRLYPTICNDNTGDDAATLQSRLDNVQLQLHEQKSVCKEKEEKLNSLKSELATNK
;
A
#
# COMPACT_ATOMS: atom_id res chain seq x y z
N MET A 1 5.98 -5.33 -13.91
CA MET A 1 4.90 -4.88 -14.82
C MET A 1 3.59 -5.05 -14.05
N HIS A 2 2.90 -3.97 -13.69
CA HIS A 2 1.72 -4.02 -12.83
C HIS A 2 0.44 -4.00 -13.67
N MET A 3 -0.48 -4.92 -13.39
CA MET A 3 -1.79 -4.95 -14.03
C MET A 3 -2.77 -4.16 -13.15
N LEU A 4 -3.42 -3.13 -13.72
CA LEU A 4 -4.31 -2.24 -13.00
C LEU A 4 -5.75 -2.35 -13.52
N CYS A 5 -6.72 -2.22 -12.62
CA CYS A 5 -8.13 -2.08 -12.97
C CYS A 5 -8.43 -0.62 -13.30
N SER A 6 -8.77 -0.31 -14.55
CA SER A 6 -9.03 1.08 -14.95
C SER A 6 -10.34 1.69 -14.40
N ILE A 7 -11.14 0.92 -13.64
CA ILE A 7 -12.39 1.38 -13.02
C ILE A 7 -12.12 1.96 -11.64
N CYS A 8 -11.33 1.27 -10.81
CA CYS A 8 -10.98 1.71 -9.45
C CYS A 8 -9.55 2.26 -9.33
N ASN A 9 -8.74 2.10 -10.37
CA ASN A 9 -7.33 2.50 -10.42
C ASN A 9 -6.44 1.79 -9.39
N ASP A 10 -6.76 0.53 -9.09
CA ASP A 10 -6.02 -0.33 -8.15
C ASP A 10 -5.45 -1.59 -8.85
N LEU A 11 -4.50 -2.26 -8.21
CA LEU A 11 -3.83 -3.46 -8.67
C LEU A 11 -4.79 -4.65 -8.80
N LEU A 12 -4.65 -5.37 -9.91
CA LEU A 12 -5.28 -6.67 -10.11
C LEU A 12 -4.47 -7.73 -9.34
N ASN A 13 -4.89 -8.01 -8.11
CA ASN A 13 -4.21 -8.93 -7.21
C ASN A 13 -4.83 -10.33 -7.24
N GLN A 14 -4.05 -11.34 -6.82
CA GLN A 14 -4.47 -12.75 -6.85
C GLN A 14 -5.58 -13.08 -5.83
N THR A 15 -5.73 -12.25 -4.80
CA THR A 15 -6.78 -12.37 -3.78
C THR A 15 -8.17 -12.05 -4.30
N GLU A 16 -8.25 -11.32 -5.42
CA GLU A 16 -9.50 -10.86 -5.99
C GLU A 16 -9.86 -11.62 -7.27
N SER A 17 -11.16 -11.75 -7.54
CA SER A 17 -11.60 -12.38 -8.78
C SER A 17 -11.41 -11.43 -9.95
N ILE A 18 -10.48 -11.76 -10.85
CA ILE A 18 -10.18 -10.98 -12.05
C ILE A 18 -10.96 -11.55 -13.23
N TYR A 19 -11.52 -10.68 -14.05
CA TYR A 19 -12.26 -11.05 -15.26
C TYR A 19 -11.68 -10.34 -16.48
N ALA A 20 -11.50 -11.09 -17.56
CA ALA A 20 -11.29 -10.55 -18.90
C ALA A 20 -12.60 -10.55 -19.68
N ILE A 21 -12.76 -9.56 -20.54
CA ILE A 21 -13.84 -9.53 -21.53
C ILE A 21 -13.33 -9.99 -22.89
N LYS A 22 -14.22 -10.37 -23.83
CA LYS A 22 -13.83 -10.77 -25.21
C LYS A 22 -12.92 -9.78 -25.95
N CYS A 23 -12.92 -8.50 -25.58
CA CYS A 23 -12.01 -7.51 -26.15
C CYS A 23 -10.58 -7.54 -25.56
N GLY A 24 -10.30 -8.41 -24.59
CA GLY A 24 -8.98 -8.58 -23.96
C GLY A 24 -8.74 -7.76 -22.69
N HIS A 25 -9.54 -6.72 -22.42
CA HIS A 25 -9.37 -5.89 -21.21
C HIS A 25 -9.77 -6.62 -19.93
N MET A 26 -9.06 -6.34 -18.84
CA MET A 26 -9.17 -7.01 -17.55
C MET A 26 -9.60 -6.05 -16.44
N PHE A 27 -10.46 -6.53 -15.54
CA PHE A 27 -11.00 -5.75 -14.42
C PHE A 27 -11.27 -6.65 -13.21
N HIS A 28 -11.40 -6.07 -12.03
CA HIS A 28 -11.99 -6.78 -10.89
C HIS A 28 -13.43 -7.17 -11.20
N HIS A 29 -13.86 -8.33 -10.71
CA HIS A 29 -15.23 -8.83 -10.87
C HIS A 29 -16.26 -7.81 -10.40
N ASN A 30 -16.08 -7.26 -9.20
CA ASN A 30 -17.03 -6.31 -8.61
C ASN A 30 -17.12 -5.02 -9.43
N CYS A 31 -15.98 -4.46 -9.83
CA CYS A 31 -15.91 -3.27 -10.68
C CYS A 31 -16.60 -3.51 -12.02
N LEU A 32 -16.30 -4.64 -12.68
CA LEU A 32 -16.92 -4.99 -13.95
C LEU A 32 -18.43 -5.20 -13.82
N ALA A 33 -18.88 -5.91 -12.78
CA ALA A 33 -20.28 -6.19 -12.52
C ALA A 33 -21.10 -4.90 -12.33
N GLN A 34 -20.59 -3.97 -11.53
CA GLN A 34 -21.23 -2.66 -11.34
C GLN A 34 -21.27 -1.85 -12.63
N TRP A 35 -20.20 -1.87 -13.41
CA TRP A 35 -20.15 -1.17 -14.69
C TRP A 35 -21.18 -1.72 -15.68
N ILE A 36 -21.24 -3.04 -15.86
CA ILE A 36 -22.17 -3.66 -16.82
C ILE A 36 -23.63 -3.61 -16.38
N ALA A 37 -23.92 -3.36 -15.09
CA ALA A 37 -25.26 -3.05 -14.64
C ALA A 37 -25.75 -1.71 -15.21
N ARG A 38 -24.84 -0.75 -15.42
CA ARG A 38 -25.13 0.59 -15.93
C ARG A 38 -24.95 0.71 -17.45
N SER A 39 -23.90 0.09 -17.99
CA SER A 39 -23.52 0.17 -19.40
C SER A 39 -22.94 -1.16 -19.88
N LYS A 40 -23.62 -1.82 -20.84
CA LYS A 40 -23.20 -3.10 -21.43
C LYS A 40 -22.04 -2.94 -22.43
N SER A 41 -21.01 -2.19 -22.07
CA SER A 41 -19.83 -1.90 -22.90
C SER A 41 -18.54 -1.94 -22.09
N CYS A 42 -17.42 -2.23 -22.74
CA CYS A 42 -16.10 -2.24 -22.11
C CYS A 42 -15.71 -0.81 -21.68
N PRO A 43 -15.24 -0.59 -20.44
CA PRO A 43 -14.79 0.73 -19.97
C PRO A 43 -13.68 1.36 -20.82
N GLN A 44 -12.82 0.54 -21.43
CA GLN A 44 -11.66 1.04 -22.18
C GLN A 44 -11.94 1.20 -23.68
N CYS A 45 -12.46 0.18 -24.35
CA CYS A 45 -12.66 0.21 -25.81
C CYS A 45 -14.11 0.30 -26.27
N ARG A 46 -15.08 0.37 -25.35
CA ARG A 46 -16.52 0.47 -25.63
C ARG A 46 -17.14 -0.70 -26.42
N ASN A 47 -16.40 -1.78 -26.68
CA ASN A 47 -16.95 -3.00 -27.24
C ASN A 47 -18.08 -3.56 -26.38
N LYS A 48 -19.13 -4.07 -27.00
CA LYS A 48 -20.31 -4.60 -26.31
C LYS A 48 -19.94 -5.78 -25.40
N VAL A 49 -20.44 -5.75 -24.17
CA VAL A 49 -20.26 -6.81 -23.18
C VAL A 49 -21.57 -7.58 -23.04
N THR A 50 -21.48 -8.91 -23.09
CA THR A 50 -22.60 -9.81 -22.79
C THR A 50 -22.14 -10.82 -21.74
N GLU A 51 -23.07 -11.46 -21.05
CA GLU A 51 -22.76 -12.45 -20.01
C GLU A 51 -21.89 -13.61 -20.53
N LYS A 52 -22.06 -13.98 -21.80
CA LYS A 52 -21.27 -15.03 -22.47
C LYS A 52 -19.86 -14.60 -22.88
N CYS A 53 -19.45 -13.37 -22.55
CA CYS A 53 -18.20 -12.77 -23.00
C CYS A 53 -17.24 -12.43 -21.84
N MET A 54 -17.53 -12.89 -20.63
CA MET A 54 -16.73 -12.64 -19.43
C MET A 54 -16.04 -13.93 -19.00
N PHE A 55 -14.72 -13.87 -18.86
CA PHE A 55 -13.88 -15.02 -18.53
C PHE A 55 -13.18 -14.74 -17.21
N ARG A 56 -13.44 -15.58 -16.20
CA ARG A 56 -12.69 -15.51 -14.94
C ARG A 56 -11.26 -15.98 -15.19
N LEU A 57 -10.30 -15.18 -14.74
CA LEU A 57 -8.88 -15.48 -14.86
C LEU A 57 -8.33 -15.92 -13.51
N TYR A 58 -7.39 -16.86 -13.54
CA TYR A 58 -6.60 -17.30 -12.39
C TYR A 58 -5.13 -17.06 -12.70
N PRO A 59 -4.68 -15.79 -12.71
CA PRO A 59 -3.31 -15.50 -13.08
C PRO A 59 -2.37 -16.07 -12.01
N THR A 60 -1.33 -16.77 -12.46
CA THR A 60 -0.20 -17.19 -11.62
C THR A 60 0.71 -15.99 -11.41
N ILE A 61 0.24 -15.02 -10.62
CA ILE A 61 1.02 -13.84 -10.29
C ILE A 61 2.00 -14.26 -9.20
N CYS A 62 3.30 -14.25 -9.51
CA CYS A 62 4.34 -14.26 -8.50
C CYS A 62 4.11 -12.99 -7.68
N ASN A 63 3.72 -13.12 -6.41
CA ASN A 63 3.66 -11.98 -5.52
C ASN A 63 5.11 -11.54 -5.26
N ASP A 64 5.69 -10.80 -6.19
CA ASP A 64 6.92 -10.07 -6.00
C ASP A 64 6.59 -8.94 -5.03
N ASN A 65 6.47 -9.32 -3.75
CA ASN A 65 6.48 -8.44 -2.60
C ASN A 65 7.87 -7.76 -2.48
N THR A 66 8.50 -7.36 -3.58
CA THR A 66 9.58 -6.37 -3.60
C THR A 66 8.97 -4.98 -3.38
N GLY A 67 8.03 -4.88 -2.44
CA GLY A 67 7.16 -3.74 -2.18
C GLY A 67 7.74 -2.71 -1.20
N ASP A 68 9.01 -2.85 -0.85
CA ASP A 68 9.91 -1.73 -0.58
C ASP A 68 11.23 -2.16 -1.23
N ASP A 69 11.73 -1.41 -2.22
CA ASP A 69 13.08 -1.68 -2.71
C ASP A 69 14.08 -1.48 -1.56
N ALA A 70 15.24 -2.13 -1.65
CA ALA A 70 16.26 -2.03 -0.60
C ALA A 70 16.61 -0.55 -0.27
N ALA A 71 16.47 0.34 -1.26
CA ALA A 71 16.65 1.78 -1.10
C ALA A 71 15.59 2.44 -0.20
N THR A 72 14.30 2.09 -0.36
CA THR A 72 13.23 2.62 0.49
C THR A 72 13.36 2.12 1.93
N LEU A 73 13.69 0.85 2.12
CA LEU A 73 13.95 0.30 3.46
C LEU A 73 15.17 0.96 4.12
N GLN A 74 16.25 1.17 3.36
CA GLN A 74 17.43 1.84 3.86
C GLN A 74 17.12 3.28 4.27
N SER A 75 16.37 4.02 3.46
CA SER A 75 15.96 5.39 3.77
C SER A 75 15.11 5.46 5.04
N ARG A 76 14.22 4.49 5.27
CA ARG A 76 13.44 4.36 6.50
C ARG A 76 14.34 4.08 7.72
N LEU A 77 15.29 3.17 7.58
CA LEU A 77 16.27 2.85 8.64
C LEU A 77 17.08 4.08 9.03
N ASP A 78 17.62 4.81 8.05
CA ASP A 78 18.44 6.00 8.29
C ASP A 78 17.63 7.07 9.04
N ASN A 79 16.36 7.28 8.66
CA ASN A 79 15.50 8.25 9.33
C ASN A 79 15.22 7.87 10.80
N VAL A 80 14.93 6.60 11.07
CA VAL A 80 14.70 6.10 12.44
C VAL A 80 15.97 6.20 13.29
N GLN A 81 17.14 5.91 12.71
CA GLN A 81 18.42 6.08 13.41
C GLN A 81 18.70 7.53 13.79
N LEU A 82 18.37 8.48 12.92
CA LEU A 82 18.49 9.91 13.23
C LEU A 82 17.59 10.32 14.39
N GLN A 83 16.31 9.95 14.33
CA GLN A 83 15.35 10.23 15.42
C GLN A 83 15.81 9.62 16.76
N LEU A 84 16.32 8.39 16.73
CA LEU A 84 16.83 7.73 17.92
C LEU A 84 18.04 8.46 18.51
N HIS A 85 18.94 8.97 17.66
CA HIS A 85 20.09 9.75 18.11
C HIS A 85 19.66 11.04 18.81
N GLU A 86 18.72 11.77 18.22
CA GLU A 86 18.15 13.00 18.81
C GLU A 86 17.42 12.72 20.12
N GLN A 87 16.62 11.65 20.20
CA GLN A 87 15.95 11.28 21.44
C GLN A 87 16.94 10.90 22.55
N LYS A 88 18.05 10.23 22.20
CA LYS A 88 19.10 9.87 23.17
C LYS A 88 19.80 11.11 23.74
N SER A 89 20.11 12.12 22.93
CA SER A 89 20.70 13.36 23.45
C SER A 89 19.73 14.10 24.37
N VAL A 90 18.45 14.20 23.98
CA VAL A 90 17.41 14.83 24.81
C VAL A 90 17.19 14.07 26.13
N CYS A 91 17.17 12.74 26.11
CA CYS A 91 17.06 11.93 27.33
C CYS A 91 18.25 12.17 28.27
N LYS A 92 19.47 12.22 27.74
CA LYS A 92 20.68 12.48 28.53
C LYS A 92 20.62 13.84 29.22
N GLU A 93 20.25 14.90 28.49
CA GLU A 93 20.08 16.24 29.08
C GLU A 93 19.01 16.28 30.16
N LYS A 94 17.89 15.57 29.97
CA LYS A 94 16.82 15.49 30.97
C LYS A 94 17.27 14.72 32.21
N GLU A 95 18.04 13.65 32.06
CA GLU A 95 18.62 12.89 33.17
C GLU A 95 19.60 13.74 33.99
N GLU A 96 20.47 14.50 33.33
CA GLU A 96 21.40 15.43 33.99
C GLU A 96 20.63 16.50 34.79
N LYS A 97 19.61 17.13 34.18
CA LYS A 97 18.74 18.11 34.86
C LYS A 97 17.98 17.49 36.04
N LEU A 98 17.45 16.27 35.87
CA LEU A 98 16.75 15.55 36.92
C LEU A 98 17.67 15.25 38.11
N ASN A 99 18.93 14.89 37.85
CA ASN A 99 19.92 14.63 38.89
C ASN A 99 20.31 15.91 39.63
N SER A 100 20.47 17.05 38.92
CA SER A 100 20.69 18.36 39.55
C SER A 100 19.54 18.73 40.49
N LEU A 101 18.29 18.68 40.00
CA LEU A 101 17.10 18.98 40.79
C LEU A 101 16.95 18.06 42.01
N LYS A 102 17.25 16.77 41.87
CA LYS A 102 17.23 15.83 43.00
C LYS A 102 18.26 16.18 44.06
N SER A 103 19.45 16.64 43.66
CA SER A 103 20.50 17.06 44.59
C SER A 103 20.12 18.34 45.35
N GLU A 104 19.46 19.29 44.67
CA GLU A 104 18.93 20.53 45.26
C GLU A 104 17.76 20.27 46.22
N LEU A 105 16.95 19.25 45.95
CA LEU A 105 15.86 18.83 46.85
C LEU A 105 16.40 18.12 48.10
N ALA A 106 17.53 17.41 47.98
CA ALA A 106 18.18 16.69 49.08
C ALA A 106 18.91 17.62 50.06
N THR A 107 19.34 18.80 49.62
CA THR A 107 19.98 19.84 50.47
C THR A 107 19.00 20.77 51.16
N ASN A 108 17.72 20.80 50.75
CA ASN A 108 16.67 21.66 51.32
C ASN A 108 15.76 20.94 52.36
N LYS A 109 16.14 19.74 52.81
CA LYS A 109 15.54 19.03 53.96
C LYS A 109 16.53 18.96 55.11
#